data_AF-A0A2G1X2C2-F1
#
_entry.id   AF-A0A2G1X2C2-F1
#
_cell.length_a   1.000
_cell.length_b   1.000
_cell.length_c   1.000
_cell.angle_alpha   90.00
_cell.angle_beta   90.00
_cell.angle_gamma   90.00
#
_symmetry.space_group_name_H-M   'P 1'
#
loop_
_entity.id
_entity.type
_entity.pdbx_description
1 polymer ?
#
loop_
_entity_poly.entity_id
_entity_poly.type
_entity_poly.pdbx_seq_one_letter_code
_entity_poly.pdbx_strand_id
1 'polypeptide(L)'
;TEFVAEAAELVPGRLLLTLYPDPYPDHLYERAGLDLDRLAEHVDEFVVPLYDTEYATTYWLEAIARGFRSRLGGDYDLHGAPPETPFSLELYAVDVDVDDLIHATEVAETYAKDVFFGYDANNAAAALRRKDADSRDGEVHRPE
;
A
#
# COMPACT_ATOMS: atom_id res chain seq x y z
N THR A 1 1.14 17.03 15.06
CA THR A 1 0.43 17.44 13.84
C THR A 1 0.93 18.77 13.29
N GLU A 2 1.15 19.81 14.11
CA GLU A 2 1.61 21.14 13.66
C GLU A 2 2.79 21.10 12.66
N PHE A 3 3.83 20.33 12.94
CA PHE A 3 4.95 20.13 12.01
C PHE A 3 4.53 19.64 10.62
N VAL A 4 3.55 18.73 10.54
CA VAL A 4 3.06 18.20 9.26
C VAL A 4 2.23 19.25 8.52
N ALA A 5 1.45 20.06 9.25
CA ALA A 5 0.71 21.18 8.66
C ALA A 5 1.67 22.21 8.04
N GLU A 6 2.72 22.61 8.77
CA GLU A 6 3.74 23.52 8.25
C GLU A 6 4.47 22.93 7.03
N ALA A 7 4.79 21.63 7.06
CA ALA A 7 5.41 20.96 5.92
C ALA A 7 4.49 20.93 4.70
N ALA A 8 3.19 20.71 4.89
CA ALA A 8 2.21 20.68 3.81
C ALA A 8 2.13 22.01 3.04
N GLU A 9 2.31 23.14 3.72
CA GLU A 9 2.36 24.47 3.06
C GLU A 9 3.59 24.65 2.16
N LEU A 10 4.65 23.87 2.36
CA LEU A 10 5.92 23.98 1.66
C LEU A 10 6.10 22.96 0.52
N VAL A 11 5.36 21.84 0.55
CA VAL A 11 5.50 20.76 -0.43
C VAL A 11 4.68 21.10 -1.69
N PRO A 12 5.30 21.25 -2.87
CA PRO A 12 4.56 21.41 -4.10
C PRO A 12 3.95 20.07 -4.52
N GLY A 13 2.63 20.03 -4.70
CA GLY A 13 1.92 18.83 -5.16
C GLY A 13 1.37 18.03 -4.00
N ARG A 14 1.57 16.70 -4.04
CA ARG A 14 1.01 15.78 -3.04
C ARG A 14 1.98 15.53 -1.89
N LEU A 15 1.47 15.57 -0.66
CA LEU A 15 2.16 15.14 0.55
C LEU A 15 1.70 13.75 0.98
N LEU A 16 2.64 12.81 1.00
CA LEU A 16 2.43 11.46 1.50
C LEU A 16 3.13 11.31 2.86
N LEU A 17 2.48 10.63 3.80
CA LEU A 17 3.06 10.37 5.13
C LEU A 17 3.10 8.87 5.42
N THR A 18 4.30 8.38 5.75
CA THR A 18 4.49 6.97 6.10
C THR A 18 4.02 6.68 7.53
N LEU A 19 3.29 5.58 7.72
CA LEU A 19 2.84 5.08 9.02
C LEU A 19 3.58 3.80 9.42
N TYR A 20 3.56 3.46 10.71
CA TYR A 20 3.87 2.09 11.12
C TYR A 20 2.72 1.15 10.72
N PRO A 21 2.97 -0.14 10.42
CA PRO A 21 1.96 -1.09 9.99
C PRO A 21 1.12 -1.63 11.16
N ASP A 22 0.47 -0.72 11.89
CA ASP A 22 -0.40 -1.02 13.03
C ASP A 22 -1.74 -0.31 12.86
N PRO A 23 -2.77 -1.00 12.37
CA PRO A 23 -4.07 -0.39 12.09
C PRO A 23 -4.99 -0.32 13.31
N TYR A 24 -4.57 -0.86 14.46
CA TYR A 24 -5.45 -0.95 15.62
C TYR A 24 -5.76 0.46 16.18
N PRO A 25 -7.00 0.70 16.67
CA PRO A 25 -7.38 1.96 17.27
C PRO A 25 -6.39 2.39 18.36
N ASP A 26 -6.04 3.67 18.38
CA ASP A 26 -5.16 4.35 19.34
C ASP A 26 -3.69 3.87 19.41
N HIS A 27 -3.32 2.71 18.86
CA HIS A 27 -1.96 2.16 18.96
C HIS A 27 -0.88 3.10 18.42
N LEU A 28 -1.10 3.70 17.24
CA LEU A 28 -0.13 4.63 16.65
C LEU A 28 0.02 5.92 17.46
N TYR A 29 -1.06 6.37 18.10
CA TYR A 29 -1.04 7.51 19.00
C TYR A 29 -0.26 7.16 20.29
N GLU A 30 -0.57 6.03 20.92
CA GLU A 30 0.12 5.60 22.14
C GLU A 30 1.61 5.31 21.91
N ARG A 31 1.95 4.70 20.77
CA ARG A 31 3.32 4.32 20.42
C ARG A 31 4.18 5.51 20.00
N ALA A 32 3.61 6.42 19.21
CA ALA A 32 4.39 7.42 18.46
C ALA A 32 3.78 8.83 18.44
N GLY A 33 2.67 9.05 19.13
CA GLY A 33 1.96 10.34 19.13
C GLY A 33 1.30 10.68 17.79
N LEU A 34 1.07 9.68 16.93
CA LEU A 34 0.45 9.87 15.61
C LEU A 34 -1.08 9.89 15.74
N ASP A 35 -1.63 11.10 15.76
CA ASP A 35 -3.07 11.37 15.69
C ASP A 35 -3.52 11.34 14.22
N LEU A 36 -3.98 10.19 13.73
CA LEU A 36 -4.29 10.00 12.30
C LEU A 36 -5.42 10.90 11.82
N ASP A 37 -6.43 11.15 12.64
CA ASP A 37 -7.60 11.94 12.24
C ASP A 37 -7.17 13.39 11.99
N ARG A 38 -6.27 13.92 12.84
CA ARG A 38 -5.67 15.24 12.60
C ARG A 38 -4.64 15.26 11.49
N LEU A 39 -3.87 14.19 11.32
CA LEU A 39 -2.87 14.11 10.25
C LEU A 39 -3.55 14.05 8.87
N ALA A 40 -4.69 13.36 8.77
CA ALA A 40 -5.51 13.24 7.56
C ALA A 40 -5.95 14.59 6.99
N GLU A 41 -6.08 15.63 7.82
CA GLU A 41 -6.41 16.99 7.37
C GLU A 41 -5.27 17.66 6.57
N HIS A 42 -4.04 17.13 6.65
CA HIS A 42 -2.83 17.76 6.12
C HIS A 42 -2.09 16.91 5.09
N VAL A 43 -2.51 15.67 4.83
CA VAL A 43 -1.84 14.75 3.90
C VAL A 43 -2.82 14.27 2.85
N ASP A 44 -2.32 14.05 1.63
CA ASP A 44 -3.14 13.51 0.55
C ASP A 44 -3.35 12.00 0.69
N GLU A 45 -2.39 11.31 1.32
CA GLU A 45 -2.35 9.86 1.39
C GLU A 45 -1.36 9.36 2.44
N PHE A 46 -1.69 8.23 3.08
CA PHE A 46 -0.77 7.51 3.94
C PHE A 46 -0.06 6.37 3.19
N VAL A 47 1.19 6.09 3.55
CA VAL A 47 1.94 4.94 3.01
C VAL A 47 2.26 3.98 4.15
N VAL A 48 1.90 2.71 3.99
CA VAL A 48 2.16 1.68 5.01
C VAL A 48 3.18 0.67 4.47
N PRO A 49 4.40 0.61 5.04
CA PRO A 49 5.39 -0.37 4.65
C PRO A 49 5.03 -1.74 5.24
N LEU A 50 4.79 -2.69 4.35
CA LEU A 50 4.44 -4.08 4.65
C LEU A 50 5.52 -4.98 4.06
N TYR A 51 6.61 -5.11 4.80
CA TYR A 51 7.80 -5.81 4.35
C TYR A 51 7.83 -7.25 4.86
N ASP A 52 8.05 -8.17 3.92
CA ASP A 52 8.34 -9.57 4.15
C ASP A 52 9.38 -9.98 3.10
N THR A 53 10.35 -10.79 3.49
CA THR A 53 11.42 -11.23 2.59
C THR A 53 11.00 -12.41 1.73
N GLU A 54 9.87 -13.06 2.04
CA GLU A 54 9.42 -14.28 1.37
C GLU A 54 7.99 -14.15 0.82
N TYR A 55 7.10 -13.42 1.48
CA TYR A 55 5.67 -13.34 1.13
C TYR A 55 4.97 -14.71 0.97
N ALA A 56 5.47 -15.76 1.64
CA ALA A 56 4.94 -17.13 1.56
C ALA A 56 3.45 -17.25 1.93
N THR A 57 2.90 -16.27 2.65
CA THR A 57 1.47 -16.10 2.84
C THR A 57 1.11 -14.62 2.85
N THR A 58 -0.06 -14.29 2.30
CA THR A 58 -0.55 -12.91 2.15
C THR A 58 -1.71 -12.58 3.10
N TYR A 59 -2.10 -13.49 4.01
CA TYR A 59 -3.19 -13.24 4.96
C TYR A 59 -2.93 -12.04 5.89
N TRP A 60 -1.66 -11.81 6.25
CA TRP A 60 -1.28 -10.68 7.09
C TRP A 60 -1.35 -9.36 6.30
N LEU A 61 -0.99 -9.36 5.01
CA LEU A 61 -1.18 -8.20 4.11
C LEU A 61 -2.65 -7.82 4.06
N GLU A 62 -3.53 -8.80 3.80
CA GLU A 62 -4.97 -8.59 3.77
C GLU A 62 -5.49 -8.06 5.11
N ALA A 63 -5.15 -8.71 6.22
CA ALA A 63 -5.64 -8.34 7.54
C ALA A 63 -5.22 -6.91 7.93
N ILE A 64 -3.96 -6.55 7.69
CA ILE A 64 -3.44 -5.21 8.00
C ILE A 64 -4.07 -4.16 7.07
N ALA A 65 -4.16 -4.45 5.76
CA ALA A 65 -4.75 -3.51 4.81
C ALA A 65 -6.23 -3.24 5.10
N ARG A 66 -7.02 -4.27 5.41
CA ARG A 66 -8.42 -4.10 5.86
C ARG A 66 -8.51 -3.33 7.17
N GLY A 67 -7.58 -3.58 8.10
CA GLY A 67 -7.48 -2.79 9.32
C GLY A 67 -7.30 -1.30 9.02
N PHE A 68 -6.39 -0.94 8.12
CA PHE A 68 -6.19 0.45 7.71
C PHE A 68 -7.40 1.03 7.00
N ARG A 69 -8.13 0.23 6.20
CA ARG A 69 -9.39 0.69 5.61
C ARG A 69 -10.36 1.16 6.68
N SER A 70 -10.60 0.33 7.70
CA SER A 70 -11.45 0.68 8.83
C SER A 70 -10.91 1.86 9.65
N ARG A 71 -9.60 1.88 9.90
CA ARG A 71 -8.98 2.95 10.68
C ARG A 71 -9.09 4.31 9.99
N LEU A 72 -9.11 4.35 8.66
CA LEU A 72 -9.15 5.57 7.87
C LEU A 72 -10.57 5.89 7.36
N GLY A 73 -11.61 5.43 8.07
CA GLY A 73 -13.01 5.82 7.84
C GLY A 73 -13.77 5.00 6.78
N GLY A 74 -13.14 3.98 6.21
CA GLY A 74 -13.79 3.06 5.25
C GLY A 74 -14.39 1.83 5.92
N ASP A 75 -15.11 1.03 5.14
CA ASP A 75 -15.60 -0.27 5.60
C ASP A 75 -14.48 -1.32 5.58
N TYR A 76 -14.55 -2.25 6.54
CA TYR A 76 -13.70 -3.45 6.56
C TYR A 76 -13.93 -4.34 5.33
N ASP A 77 -15.18 -4.34 4.83
CA ASP A 77 -15.55 -5.00 3.58
C ASP A 77 -14.97 -4.21 2.39
N LEU A 78 -14.42 -4.95 1.42
CA LEU A 78 -13.91 -4.39 0.17
C LEU A 78 -15.01 -3.74 -0.68
N HIS A 79 -16.23 -4.27 -0.60
CA HIS A 79 -17.36 -3.80 -1.36
C HIS A 79 -18.13 -2.67 -0.66
N GLY A 80 -17.69 -2.27 0.53
CA GLY A 80 -18.24 -1.13 1.28
C GLY A 80 -17.60 0.19 0.87
N ALA A 81 -17.78 1.22 1.71
CA ALA A 81 -17.21 2.53 1.51
C ALA A 81 -15.67 2.47 1.52
N PRO A 82 -14.98 3.17 0.58
CA PRO A 82 -13.54 3.32 0.66
C PRO A 82 -13.15 4.22 1.85
N PRO A 83 -11.88 4.20 2.27
CA PRO A 83 -11.35 5.12 3.27
C PRO A 83 -11.57 6.59 2.89
N GLU A 84 -11.80 7.45 3.88
CA GLU A 84 -11.89 8.90 3.68
C GLU A 84 -10.54 9.48 3.24
N THR A 85 -9.46 9.06 3.91
CA THR A 85 -8.09 9.34 3.49
C THR A 85 -7.50 8.10 2.82
N PRO A 86 -7.07 8.19 1.55
CA PRO A 86 -6.45 7.06 0.87
C PRO A 86 -5.18 6.59 1.58
N PHE A 87 -4.89 5.30 1.42
CA PHE A 87 -3.59 4.74 1.79
C PHE A 87 -3.07 3.83 0.69
N SER A 88 -1.75 3.75 0.61
CA SER A 88 -1.00 2.88 -0.29
C SER A 88 -0.09 1.96 0.51
N LEU A 89 0.25 0.82 -0.07
CA LEU A 89 1.14 -0.15 0.55
C LEU A 89 2.50 -0.09 -0.11
N GLU A 90 3.56 -0.13 0.70
CA GLU A 90 4.92 -0.28 0.20
C GLU A 90 5.41 -1.71 0.50
N LEU A 91 5.75 -2.45 -0.55
CA LEU A 91 6.25 -3.83 -0.46
C LEU A 91 7.77 -3.87 -0.56
N TYR A 92 8.36 -4.82 0.14
CA TYR A 92 9.79 -5.10 0.04
C TYR A 92 10.06 -5.86 -1.26
N ALA A 93 11.00 -5.38 -2.08
CA ALA A 93 11.26 -5.98 -3.39
C ALA A 93 12.67 -6.57 -3.52
N VAL A 94 13.50 -6.55 -2.47
CA VAL A 94 14.90 -7.02 -2.55
C VAL A 94 14.95 -8.52 -2.27
N ASP A 95 15.60 -9.28 -3.15
CA ASP A 95 15.85 -10.72 -2.98
C ASP A 95 14.59 -11.57 -2.71
N VAL A 96 13.41 -11.08 -3.13
CA VAL A 96 12.13 -11.81 -3.07
C VAL A 96 11.91 -12.56 -4.38
N ASP A 97 11.35 -13.76 -4.32
CA ASP A 97 10.90 -14.48 -5.52
C ASP A 97 9.87 -13.63 -6.30
N VAL A 98 10.02 -13.59 -7.62
CA VAL A 98 9.19 -12.73 -8.48
C VAL A 98 7.72 -13.15 -8.45
N ASP A 99 7.42 -14.44 -8.36
CA ASP A 99 6.04 -14.93 -8.35
C ASP A 99 5.35 -14.61 -7.03
N ASP A 100 6.08 -14.73 -5.91
CA ASP A 100 5.59 -14.33 -4.60
C ASP A 100 5.38 -12.81 -4.50
N LEU A 101 6.29 -12.00 -5.07
CA LEU A 101 6.14 -10.55 -5.12
C LEU A 101 4.96 -10.11 -5.99
N ILE A 102 4.72 -10.77 -7.13
CA ILE A 102 3.54 -10.51 -7.98
C ILE A 102 2.27 -10.82 -7.18
N HIS A 103 2.20 -11.98 -6.53
CA HIS A 103 1.04 -12.36 -5.75
C HIS A 103 0.78 -11.39 -4.59
N ALA A 104 1.82 -10.98 -3.86
CA ALA A 104 1.70 -9.96 -2.81
C ALA A 104 1.21 -8.61 -3.36
N THR A 105 1.67 -8.23 -4.56
CA THR A 105 1.23 -7.01 -5.25
C THR A 105 -0.25 -7.06 -5.60
N GLU A 106 -0.74 -8.16 -6.17
CA GLU A 106 -2.17 -8.34 -6.50
C GLU A 106 -3.07 -8.26 -5.26
N VAL A 107 -2.62 -8.88 -4.16
CA VAL A 107 -3.32 -8.78 -2.88
C VAL A 107 -3.33 -7.34 -2.40
N ALA A 108 -2.19 -6.65 -2.40
CA ALA A 108 -2.08 -5.28 -1.94
C ALA A 108 -2.96 -4.30 -2.75
N GLU A 109 -2.97 -4.41 -4.08
CA GLU A 109 -3.79 -3.61 -5.00
C GLU A 109 -5.30 -3.81 -4.80
N THR A 110 -5.70 -4.95 -4.22
CA THR A 110 -7.11 -5.20 -3.91
C THR A 110 -7.62 -4.28 -2.79
N TYR A 111 -6.76 -3.92 -1.84
CA TYR A 111 -7.16 -3.21 -0.61
C TYR A 111 -6.74 -1.74 -0.56
N ALA A 112 -5.65 -1.39 -1.24
CA ALA A 112 -5.00 -0.09 -1.16
C ALA A 112 -5.12 0.69 -2.49
N LYS A 113 -4.82 1.99 -2.44
CA LYS A 113 -4.91 2.87 -3.62
C LYS A 113 -3.81 2.58 -4.63
N ASP A 114 -2.56 2.60 -4.18
CA ASP A 114 -1.37 2.30 -4.99
C ASP A 114 -0.47 1.28 -4.26
N VAL A 115 0.41 0.62 -5.01
CA VAL A 115 1.48 -0.22 -4.46
C VAL A 115 2.82 0.36 -4.86
N PHE A 116 3.66 0.63 -3.85
CA PHE A 116 5.04 1.06 -4.00
C PHE A 116 5.99 -0.10 -3.74
N PHE A 117 7.18 -0.05 -4.33
CA PHE A 117 8.22 -1.05 -4.11
C PHE A 117 9.45 -0.39 -3.48
N GLY A 118 9.80 -0.84 -2.29
CA GLY A 118 10.99 -0.37 -1.58
C GLY A 118 12.27 -1.00 -2.12
N TYR A 119 13.37 -0.24 -2.03
CA TYR A 119 14.77 -0.66 -2.11
C TYR A 119 15.32 -1.23 -3.44
N ASP A 120 14.57 -2.01 -4.25
CA ASP A 120 15.06 -2.57 -5.52
C ASP A 120 14.13 -2.28 -6.71
N ALA A 121 14.51 -1.29 -7.51
CA ALA A 121 13.79 -0.90 -8.72
C ALA A 121 13.85 -1.97 -9.84
N ASN A 122 14.89 -2.81 -9.89
CA ASN A 122 15.04 -3.82 -10.94
C ASN A 122 14.10 -4.99 -10.72
N ASN A 123 14.01 -5.49 -9.47
CA ASN A 123 13.08 -6.57 -9.14
C ASN A 123 11.63 -6.09 -9.21
N ALA A 124 11.35 -4.88 -8.71
CA ALA A 124 10.06 -4.22 -8.87
C ALA A 124 9.63 -4.12 -10.34
N ALA A 125 10.53 -3.67 -11.22
CA ALA A 125 10.24 -3.58 -12.64
C ALA A 125 10.07 -4.95 -13.30
N ALA A 126 10.74 -6.00 -12.82
CA ALA A 126 10.55 -7.37 -13.29
C ALA A 126 9.16 -7.91 -12.94
N ALA A 127 8.72 -7.73 -11.69
CA ALA A 127 7.38 -8.09 -11.22
C ALA A 127 6.29 -7.39 -12.05
N LEU A 128 6.39 -6.06 -12.21
CA LEU A 128 5.44 -5.28 -13.02
C LEU A 128 5.36 -5.78 -14.46
N ARG A 129 6.51 -6.01 -15.13
CA ARG A 129 6.53 -6.49 -16.51
C ARG A 129 5.89 -7.88 -16.67
N ARG A 130 6.11 -8.78 -15.71
CA ARG A 130 5.57 -10.16 -15.77
C ARG A 130 4.07 -10.16 -15.51
N LYS A 131 3.61 -9.39 -14.52
CA LYS A 131 2.18 -9.15 -14.26
C LYS A 131 1.47 -8.54 -15.48
N ASP A 132 2.08 -7.55 -16.14
CA ASP A 132 1.56 -6.96 -17.38
C ASP A 132 1.54 -7.94 -18.56
N ALA A 133 2.45 -8.92 -18.58
CA ALA A 133 2.48 -9.95 -19.62
C ALA A 133 1.39 -11.01 -19.39
N ASP A 134 1.21 -11.47 -18.16
CA ASP A 134 0.22 -12.50 -17.81
C ASP A 134 -1.23 -11.98 -17.94
N SER A 135 -1.44 -10.67 -17.79
CA SER A 135 -2.74 -10.02 -18.01
C SER A 135 -3.12 -9.81 -19.49
N ARG A 136 -2.20 -10.02 -20.43
CA ARG A 136 -2.49 -9.96 -21.87
C ARG A 136 -2.94 -11.34 -22.34
N ASP A 137 -4.26 -11.50 -22.54
CA ASP A 137 -4.83 -12.69 -23.17
C ASP A 137 -4.05 -13.02 -24.46
N GLY A 138 -3.52 -14.24 -24.55
CA GLY A 138 -2.63 -14.65 -25.64
C GLY A 138 -3.32 -14.53 -27.00
N GLU A 139 -2.80 -13.68 -27.88
CA GLU A 139 -3.23 -13.65 -29.27
C GLU A 139 -2.88 -14.97 -29.95
N VAL A 140 -3.89 -15.79 -30.23
CA VAL A 140 -3.75 -17.04 -30.98
C VAL A 140 -3.54 -16.69 -32.45
N HIS A 141 -2.28 -16.61 -32.89
CA HIS A 141 -1.95 -16.56 -34.31
C HIS A 141 -2.18 -17.94 -34.93
N ARG A 142 -3.24 -18.07 -35.76
CA ARG A 142 -3.42 -19.25 -36.63
C ARG A 142 -2.67 -19.02 -37.95
N PRO A 143 -1.91 -20.01 -38.46
CA PRO A 143 -1.34 -19.92 -39.82
C PRO A 143 -2.46 -19.88 -40.86
N GLU A 144 -2.30 -19.07 -41.91
CA GLU A 144 -3.13 -19.09 -43.12
C GLU A 144 -2.97 -20.38 -43.92
#